data_AF-A0A968JVR5-F1
#
_entry.id   AF-A0A968JVR5-F1
#
_cell.length_a   1.000
_cell.length_b   1.000
_cell.length_c   1.000
_cell.angle_alpha   90.00
_cell.angle_beta   90.00
_cell.angle_gamma   90.00
#
_symmetry.space_group_name_H-M   'P 1'
#
loop_
_entity.id
_entity.type
_entity.pdbx_description
1 polymer ?
#
loop_
_entity_poly.entity_id
_entity_poly.type
_entity_poly.pdbx_seq_one_letter_code
_entity_poly.pdbx_strand_id
1 'polypeptide(L)'
;MKIKFLLILISIVVLRVAGQNNYSDANVQTYTYPRISPKNNNFKVSAGEKDVFVYQSSAGPFAAFSVTGSTHIIIDLPFESGNWSISPKKHNITPVVEGKKLSFDVPGPILLVLENGGMPELYLYVNPLQSLIEKNENVKYFKGGQVYEVGEMILKDNETLYIEGGAIVRGCIRATSASNVRIAGYGVFDGSYYTKGVDAKRSIVFEDCRNSSINDIIMIEPSSWISCLAFAIMLK
;
A
#
# COMPACT_ATOMS: atom_id res chain seq x y z
N MET A 1 -5.00 -57.39 -47.51
CA MET A 1 -3.78 -56.59 -47.22
C MET A 1 -4.01 -55.16 -47.72
N LYS A 2 -3.62 -54.13 -46.94
CA LYS A 2 -3.85 -52.66 -47.08
C LYS A 2 -4.98 -52.13 -46.16
N ILE A 3 -4.66 -51.82 -44.89
CA ILE A 3 -4.13 -50.55 -44.30
C ILE A 3 -5.30 -49.65 -43.84
N LYS A 4 -5.53 -49.64 -42.51
CA LYS A 4 -6.41 -48.71 -41.80
C LYS A 4 -5.73 -47.33 -41.75
N PHE A 5 -6.42 -46.30 -42.22
CA PHE A 5 -6.02 -44.90 -42.01
C PHE A 5 -6.37 -44.50 -40.58
N LEU A 6 -5.35 -44.32 -39.75
CA LEU A 6 -5.47 -43.71 -38.42
C LEU A 6 -5.25 -42.20 -38.60
N LEU A 7 -6.30 -41.40 -38.46
CA LEU A 7 -6.18 -39.94 -38.35
C LEU A 7 -5.59 -39.61 -36.98
N ILE A 8 -4.33 -39.19 -36.95
CA ILE A 8 -3.70 -38.58 -35.79
C ILE A 8 -4.06 -37.10 -35.83
N LEU A 9 -4.97 -36.65 -34.95
CA LEU A 9 -5.11 -35.23 -34.63
C LEU A 9 -3.85 -34.78 -33.88
N ILE A 10 -2.98 -34.05 -34.57
CA ILE A 10 -1.88 -33.32 -33.95
C ILE A 10 -2.50 -32.12 -33.25
N SER A 11 -2.80 -32.26 -31.97
CA SER A 11 -3.04 -31.13 -31.09
C SER A 11 -1.72 -30.36 -30.97
N ILE A 12 -1.60 -29.25 -31.70
CA ILE A 12 -0.50 -28.31 -31.54
C ILE A 12 -0.64 -27.69 -30.15
N VAL A 13 0.09 -28.25 -29.19
CA VAL A 13 0.37 -27.58 -27.92
C VAL A 13 1.29 -26.42 -28.26
N VAL A 14 0.71 -25.22 -28.35
CA VAL A 14 1.48 -23.98 -28.38
C VAL A 14 2.09 -23.82 -27.00
N LEU A 15 3.29 -24.36 -26.80
CA LEU A 15 4.18 -23.95 -25.73
C LEU A 15 4.41 -22.45 -25.92
N ARG A 16 3.66 -21.62 -25.19
CA ARG A 16 4.07 -20.24 -24.94
C ARG A 16 5.40 -20.35 -24.19
N VAL A 17 6.49 -20.17 -24.93
CA VAL A 17 7.75 -19.73 -24.32
C VAL A 17 7.38 -18.46 -23.57
N ALA A 18 7.41 -18.52 -22.24
CA ALA A 18 7.34 -17.34 -21.40
C ALA A 18 8.47 -16.44 -21.90
N GLY A 19 8.12 -15.41 -22.65
CA GLY A 19 9.06 -14.36 -22.98
C GLY A 19 9.62 -13.88 -21.65
N GLN A 20 10.92 -14.02 -21.47
CA GLN A 20 11.64 -13.30 -20.43
C GLN A 20 11.50 -11.83 -20.82
N ASN A 21 10.37 -11.22 -20.45
CA ASN A 21 10.28 -9.78 -20.39
C ASN A 21 11.37 -9.38 -19.41
N ASN A 22 12.43 -8.75 -19.92
CA ASN A 22 13.49 -8.15 -19.11
C ASN A 22 12.84 -7.00 -18.32
N TYR A 23 12.16 -7.32 -17.22
CA TYR A 23 11.69 -6.32 -16.26
C TYR A 23 12.94 -5.78 -15.57
N SER A 24 13.36 -4.57 -15.93
CA SER A 24 14.54 -3.96 -15.33
C SER A 24 14.28 -3.63 -13.86
N ASP A 25 15.14 -4.11 -12.96
CA ASP A 25 15.18 -3.79 -11.53
C ASP A 25 15.22 -2.29 -11.17
N ALA A 26 15.57 -1.45 -12.15
CA ALA A 26 15.55 0.01 -12.04
C ALA A 26 14.15 0.58 -11.81
N ASN A 27 13.09 -0.20 -12.04
CA ASN A 27 11.72 0.29 -12.01
C ASN A 27 11.01 0.14 -10.67
N VAL A 28 11.59 -0.53 -9.68
CA VAL A 28 10.93 -0.84 -8.40
C VAL A 28 11.70 -0.24 -7.22
N GLN A 29 11.04 0.51 -6.36
CA GLN A 29 11.60 1.01 -5.10
C GLN A 29 10.80 0.42 -3.93
N THR A 30 11.44 -0.42 -3.11
CA THR A 30 10.80 -1.02 -1.94
C THR A 30 10.97 -0.13 -0.71
N TYR A 31 10.03 -0.23 0.23
CA TYR A 31 10.08 0.49 1.49
C TYR A 31 10.69 -0.39 2.57
N THR A 32 11.65 0.15 3.31
CA THR A 32 12.27 -0.55 4.43
C THR A 32 11.54 -0.20 5.71
N TYR A 33 10.89 -1.18 6.33
CA TYR A 33 10.23 -1.03 7.62
C TYR A 33 11.18 -1.40 8.77
N PRO A 34 10.99 -0.83 9.99
CA PRO A 34 11.71 -1.26 11.18
C PRO A 34 11.57 -2.76 11.42
N ARG A 35 12.62 -3.40 11.93
CA ARG A 35 12.60 -4.86 12.23
C ARG A 35 11.48 -5.27 13.19
N ILE A 36 11.06 -4.37 14.07
CA ILE A 36 9.98 -4.59 15.05
C ILE A 36 8.58 -4.52 14.43
N SER A 37 8.46 -4.14 13.15
CA SER A 37 7.16 -4.01 12.48
C SER A 37 6.47 -5.38 12.38
N PRO A 38 5.14 -5.45 12.61
CA PRO A 38 4.37 -6.67 12.41
C PRO A 38 4.48 -7.14 10.96
N LYS A 39 5.12 -8.30 10.76
CA LYS A 39 5.28 -8.93 9.45
C LYS A 39 4.21 -10.00 9.23
N ASN A 40 3.55 -9.98 8.08
CA ASN A 40 2.76 -11.12 7.63
C ASN A 40 3.70 -12.18 7.04
N ASN A 41 3.59 -13.42 7.51
CA ASN A 41 4.41 -14.56 7.06
C ASN A 41 3.68 -15.52 6.11
N ASN A 42 2.40 -15.25 5.85
CA ASN A 42 1.51 -16.10 5.05
C ASN A 42 1.53 -15.72 3.58
N PHE A 43 1.64 -14.43 3.29
CA PHE A 43 1.90 -13.90 1.95
C PHE A 43 3.37 -13.49 1.83
N LYS A 44 3.96 -13.73 0.67
CA LYS A 44 5.22 -13.10 0.26
C LYS A 44 5.00 -12.44 -1.07
N VAL A 45 5.44 -11.19 -1.21
CA VAL A 45 5.25 -10.40 -2.42
C VAL A 45 6.62 -10.06 -2.99
N SER A 46 6.80 -10.32 -4.28
CA SER A 46 7.95 -9.88 -5.05
C SER A 46 7.45 -9.01 -6.20
N ALA A 47 8.15 -7.90 -6.45
CA ALA A 47 7.87 -6.97 -7.55
C ALA A 47 9.15 -6.81 -8.37
N GLY A 48 9.13 -7.27 -9.63
CA GLY A 48 10.37 -7.56 -10.36
C GLY A 48 11.20 -8.59 -9.60
N GLU A 49 12.49 -8.33 -9.40
CA GLU A 49 13.37 -9.22 -8.62
C GLU A 49 13.44 -8.84 -7.12
N LYS A 50 12.66 -7.84 -6.68
CA LYS A 50 12.72 -7.31 -5.30
C LYS A 50 11.64 -7.90 -4.42
N ASP A 51 12.05 -8.39 -3.25
CA ASP A 51 11.12 -8.73 -2.18
C ASP A 51 10.52 -7.48 -1.53
N VAL A 52 9.19 -7.50 -1.38
CA VAL A 52 8.42 -6.43 -0.76
C VAL A 52 7.96 -6.87 0.63
N PHE A 53 8.15 -5.99 1.62
CA PHE A 53 7.66 -6.25 2.97
C PHE A 53 6.14 -6.28 3.00
N VAL A 54 5.57 -7.35 3.55
CA VAL A 54 4.12 -7.47 3.81
C VAL A 54 3.86 -7.13 5.28
N TYR A 55 3.30 -5.96 5.51
CA TYR A 55 2.94 -5.46 6.83
C TYR A 55 1.63 -6.07 7.30
N GLN A 56 1.55 -6.49 8.56
CA GLN A 56 0.31 -6.99 9.18
C GLN A 56 -0.38 -5.90 9.99
N SER A 57 -1.59 -5.49 9.59
CA SER A 57 -2.49 -4.66 10.41
C SER A 57 -3.71 -5.45 10.88
N SER A 58 -4.52 -4.88 11.77
CA SER A 58 -5.80 -5.45 12.19
C SER A 58 -6.84 -5.50 11.07
N ALA A 59 -6.79 -4.58 10.10
CA ALA A 59 -7.68 -4.57 8.93
C ALA A 59 -7.28 -5.61 7.87
N GLY A 60 -6.03 -6.05 7.88
CA GLY A 60 -5.48 -7.03 6.95
C GLY A 60 -4.00 -6.78 6.62
N PRO A 61 -3.35 -7.76 5.96
CA PRO A 61 -2.00 -7.59 5.47
C PRO A 61 -1.96 -6.66 4.26
N PHE A 62 -0.90 -5.85 4.14
CA PHE A 62 -0.66 -5.03 2.96
C PHE A 62 0.82 -5.02 2.56
N ALA A 63 1.08 -4.79 1.28
CA ALA A 63 2.42 -4.53 0.75
C ALA A 63 2.43 -3.18 0.03
N ALA A 64 3.44 -2.36 0.28
CA ALA A 64 3.57 -1.03 -0.30
C ALA A 64 4.99 -0.81 -0.86
N PHE A 65 5.06 -0.30 -2.08
CA PHE A 65 6.29 -0.03 -2.82
C PHE A 65 6.01 1.00 -3.92
N SER A 66 7.05 1.49 -4.60
CA SER A 66 6.89 2.39 -5.75
C SER A 66 7.38 1.75 -7.05
N VAL A 67 6.78 2.17 -8.17
CA VAL A 67 7.22 1.79 -9.52
C VAL A 67 7.26 2.99 -10.49
N THR A 68 8.12 2.93 -11.50
CA THR A 68 8.18 3.91 -12.61
C THR A 68 7.42 3.47 -13.87
N GLY A 69 7.04 2.19 -13.96
CA GLY A 69 6.44 1.62 -15.16
C GLY A 69 5.93 0.20 -14.94
N SER A 70 5.71 -0.52 -16.04
CA SER A 70 5.16 -1.88 -15.97
C SER A 70 6.05 -2.82 -15.15
N THR A 71 5.44 -3.60 -14.28
CA THR A 71 6.12 -4.43 -13.30
C THR A 71 5.39 -5.76 -13.16
N HIS A 72 6.15 -6.85 -13.16
CA HIS A 72 5.64 -8.19 -12.87
C HIS A 72 5.57 -8.41 -11.35
N ILE A 73 4.43 -8.88 -10.88
CA ILE A 73 4.18 -9.16 -9.46
C ILE A 73 4.03 -10.67 -9.28
N ILE A 74 4.74 -11.21 -8.30
CA ILE A 74 4.64 -12.60 -7.87
C ILE A 74 4.24 -12.61 -6.40
N ILE A 75 3.28 -13.46 -6.05
CA ILE A 75 2.79 -13.62 -4.70
C ILE A 75 2.81 -15.11 -4.34
N ASP A 76 3.58 -15.45 -3.30
CA ASP A 76 3.44 -16.75 -2.65
C ASP A 76 2.19 -16.70 -1.76
N LEU A 77 1.24 -17.56 -2.07
CA LEU A 77 -0.06 -17.68 -1.42
C LEU A 77 0.01 -18.62 -0.21
N PRO A 78 -0.84 -18.39 0.82
CA PRO A 78 -0.91 -19.26 1.98
C PRO A 78 -1.40 -20.68 1.66
N PHE A 79 -2.20 -20.87 0.61
CA PHE A 79 -2.81 -22.15 0.23
C PHE A 79 -3.02 -22.23 -1.29
N GLU A 80 -3.14 -23.46 -1.82
CA GLU A 80 -3.24 -23.76 -3.27
C GLU A 80 -4.66 -23.63 -3.81
N SER A 81 -5.67 -23.83 -2.98
CA SER A 81 -7.07 -23.83 -3.37
C SER A 81 -7.70 -22.45 -3.13
N GLY A 82 -8.10 -21.77 -4.20
CA GLY A 82 -8.76 -20.48 -4.09
C GLY A 82 -9.27 -19.95 -5.44
N ASN A 83 -10.39 -19.24 -5.40
CA ASN A 83 -10.83 -18.41 -6.52
C ASN A 83 -10.20 -17.02 -6.39
N TRP A 84 -8.91 -16.95 -6.68
CA TRP A 84 -8.15 -15.71 -6.56
C TRP A 84 -8.53 -14.70 -7.63
N SER A 85 -8.76 -13.47 -7.20
CA SER A 85 -9.29 -12.43 -8.05
C SER A 85 -8.67 -11.08 -7.65
N ILE A 86 -8.42 -10.21 -8.63
CA ILE A 86 -7.84 -8.88 -8.38
C ILE A 86 -8.90 -7.81 -8.59
N SER A 87 -9.00 -6.89 -7.63
CA SER A 87 -9.90 -5.73 -7.67
C SER A 87 -9.10 -4.42 -7.63
N PRO A 88 -9.63 -3.31 -8.17
CA PRO A 88 -10.90 -3.20 -8.91
C PRO A 88 -10.90 -3.87 -10.30
N LYS A 89 -12.00 -4.56 -10.66
CA LYS A 89 -12.13 -5.30 -11.95
C LYS A 89 -11.95 -4.44 -13.19
N LYS A 90 -12.20 -3.13 -13.11
CA LYS A 90 -11.99 -2.17 -14.21
C LYS A 90 -10.55 -2.14 -14.75
N HIS A 91 -9.58 -2.61 -13.98
CA HIS A 91 -8.19 -2.69 -14.41
C HIS A 91 -7.89 -3.86 -15.35
N ASN A 92 -8.84 -4.79 -15.53
CA ASN A 92 -8.73 -5.95 -16.43
C ASN A 92 -7.47 -6.79 -16.19
N ILE A 93 -7.02 -6.88 -14.93
CA ILE A 93 -5.89 -7.71 -14.52
C ILE A 93 -6.45 -9.09 -14.12
N THR A 94 -6.02 -10.12 -14.85
CA THR A 94 -6.35 -11.51 -14.52
C THR A 94 -5.10 -12.20 -13.98
N PRO A 95 -5.11 -12.69 -12.72
CA PRO A 95 -3.99 -13.42 -12.18
C PRO A 95 -3.84 -14.79 -12.84
N VAL A 96 -2.59 -15.22 -13.03
CA VAL A 96 -2.23 -16.61 -13.33
C VAL A 96 -1.87 -17.29 -12.02
N VAL A 97 -2.52 -18.42 -11.73
CA VAL A 97 -2.31 -19.17 -10.49
C VAL A 97 -1.76 -20.55 -10.81
N GLU A 98 -0.59 -20.87 -10.26
CA GLU A 98 0.11 -22.15 -10.42
C GLU A 98 0.53 -22.67 -9.03
N GLY A 99 -0.22 -23.62 -8.49
CA GLY A 99 -0.03 -24.11 -7.13
C GLY A 99 -0.20 -22.99 -6.09
N LYS A 100 0.85 -22.70 -5.31
CA LYS A 100 0.87 -21.60 -4.32
C LYS A 100 1.40 -20.29 -4.88
N LYS A 101 1.60 -20.17 -6.18
CA LYS A 101 2.09 -18.94 -6.79
C LYS A 101 1.00 -18.27 -7.58
N LEU A 102 0.83 -16.98 -7.34
CA LEU A 102 -0.03 -16.11 -8.12
C LEU A 102 0.84 -15.03 -8.78
N SER A 103 0.63 -14.80 -10.07
CA SER A 103 1.39 -13.82 -10.83
C SER A 103 0.53 -12.99 -11.76
N PHE A 104 0.92 -11.75 -12.00
CA PHE A 104 0.27 -10.82 -12.93
C PHE A 104 1.17 -9.63 -13.21
N ASP A 105 0.87 -8.90 -14.28
CA ASP A 105 1.54 -7.64 -14.60
C ASP A 105 0.69 -6.45 -14.20
N VAL A 106 1.33 -5.39 -13.71
CA VAL A 106 0.74 -4.06 -13.59
C VAL A 106 1.35 -3.14 -14.65
N PRO A 107 0.58 -2.20 -15.23
CA PRO A 107 1.11 -1.27 -16.24
C PRO A 107 1.94 -0.12 -15.64
N GLY A 108 1.85 0.08 -14.32
CA GLY A 108 2.47 1.18 -13.59
C GLY A 108 1.85 1.31 -12.19
N PRO A 109 1.90 2.50 -11.57
CA PRO A 109 1.28 2.76 -10.28
C PRO A 109 -0.21 2.44 -10.27
N ILE A 110 -0.64 1.68 -9.27
CA ILE A 110 -2.00 1.15 -9.14
C ILE A 110 -2.28 0.67 -7.71
N LEU A 111 -3.53 0.82 -7.26
CA LEU A 111 -3.99 0.26 -5.99
C LEU A 111 -4.83 -0.97 -6.26
N LEU A 112 -4.48 -2.10 -5.63
CA LEU A 112 -5.14 -3.38 -5.86
C LEU A 112 -5.49 -4.07 -4.54
N VAL A 113 -6.52 -4.90 -4.61
CA VAL A 113 -6.84 -5.89 -3.58
C VAL A 113 -6.82 -7.27 -4.22
N LEU A 114 -6.11 -8.19 -3.60
CA LEU A 114 -6.15 -9.61 -3.93
C LEU A 114 -7.17 -10.30 -3.02
N GLU A 115 -8.20 -10.86 -3.64
CA GLU A 115 -9.36 -11.44 -3.00
C GLU A 115 -9.44 -12.95 -3.27
N ASN A 116 -10.00 -13.71 -2.32
CA ASN A 116 -10.27 -15.14 -2.49
C ASN A 116 -11.70 -15.56 -2.06
N GLY A 117 -12.64 -14.61 -2.04
CA GLY A 117 -14.00 -14.87 -1.53
C GLY A 117 -14.11 -15.06 -0.01
N GLY A 118 -13.05 -14.73 0.72
CA GLY A 118 -12.96 -14.76 2.19
C GLY A 118 -11.66 -14.09 2.67
N MET A 119 -11.54 -13.91 3.99
CA MET A 119 -10.38 -13.26 4.62
C MET A 119 -9.24 -14.26 4.95
N PRO A 120 -7.97 -13.83 4.96
CA PRO A 120 -7.51 -12.46 4.73
C PRO A 120 -7.31 -12.16 3.24
N GLU A 121 -7.75 -10.97 2.83
CA GLU A 121 -7.35 -10.32 1.57
C GLU A 121 -5.95 -9.72 1.70
N LEU A 122 -5.29 -9.45 0.58
CA LEU A 122 -4.00 -8.74 0.55
C LEU A 122 -4.15 -7.42 -0.21
N TYR A 123 -3.85 -6.31 0.45
CA TYR A 123 -3.86 -4.98 -0.14
C TYR A 123 -2.49 -4.65 -0.74
N LEU A 124 -2.46 -4.18 -1.98
CA LEU A 124 -1.23 -3.79 -2.69
C LEU A 124 -1.29 -2.30 -3.04
N TYR A 125 -0.36 -1.54 -2.47
CA TYR A 125 -0.13 -0.13 -2.76
C TYR A 125 1.07 0.01 -3.70
N VAL A 126 0.83 -0.07 -5.01
CA VAL A 126 1.85 0.14 -6.04
C VAL A 126 1.87 1.62 -6.38
N ASN A 127 2.77 2.37 -5.75
CA ASN A 127 2.79 3.83 -5.81
C ASN A 127 3.64 4.34 -6.99
N PRO A 128 3.45 5.58 -7.45
CA PRO A 128 4.49 6.25 -8.24
C PRO A 128 5.73 6.48 -7.39
N LEU A 129 6.88 6.73 -8.03
CA LEU A 129 8.10 7.12 -7.29
C LEU A 129 7.79 8.24 -6.29
N GLN A 130 8.41 8.10 -5.12
CA GLN A 130 8.23 9.04 -4.04
C GLN A 130 8.71 10.44 -4.47
N SER A 131 7.82 11.43 -4.40
CA SER A 131 8.17 12.81 -4.71
C SER A 131 9.21 13.33 -3.72
N LEU A 132 10.30 13.90 -4.24
CA LEU A 132 11.29 14.59 -3.43
C LEU A 132 10.63 15.82 -2.81
N ILE A 133 10.66 15.90 -1.47
CA ILE A 133 10.28 17.11 -0.74
C ILE A 133 11.56 17.81 -0.27
N GLU A 134 11.65 19.11 -0.54
CA GLU A 134 12.69 19.97 -0.02
C GLU A 134 12.55 20.07 1.51
N LYS A 135 13.57 19.60 2.23
CA LYS A 135 13.60 19.70 3.69
C LYS A 135 13.91 21.14 4.07
N ASN A 136 13.00 21.75 4.83
CA ASN A 136 13.16 23.07 5.43
C ASN A 136 12.47 23.10 6.80
N GLU A 137 12.50 24.24 7.48
CA GLU A 137 11.95 24.42 8.82
C GLU A 137 10.43 24.15 8.94
N ASN A 138 9.69 24.28 7.85
CA ASN A 138 8.25 24.02 7.80
C ASN A 138 7.93 22.55 7.49
N VAL A 139 8.93 21.71 7.24
CA VAL A 139 8.74 20.29 6.93
C VAL A 139 9.16 19.41 8.10
N LYS A 140 8.17 18.85 8.79
CA LYS A 140 8.37 17.77 9.77
C LYS A 140 8.54 16.45 9.00
N TYR A 141 9.79 16.02 8.80
CA TYR A 141 10.13 14.85 7.99
C TYR A 141 10.44 13.61 8.85
N PHE A 142 9.69 12.53 8.64
CA PHE A 142 9.93 11.23 9.27
C PHE A 142 10.53 10.24 8.29
N LYS A 143 11.74 9.75 8.60
CA LYS A 143 12.55 8.91 7.72
C LYS A 143 12.10 7.45 7.76
N GLY A 144 12.17 6.79 6.60
CA GLY A 144 11.89 5.36 6.45
C GLY A 144 12.77 4.48 7.36
N GLY A 145 12.24 3.32 7.76
CA GLY A 145 12.94 2.35 8.60
C GLY A 145 12.90 2.62 10.10
N GLN A 146 12.13 3.62 10.55
CA GLN A 146 12.03 4.02 11.96
C GLN A 146 10.57 4.09 12.44
N VAL A 147 10.40 3.94 13.76
CA VAL A 147 9.15 4.23 14.47
C VAL A 147 9.31 5.55 15.22
N TYR A 148 8.33 6.43 15.10
CA TYR A 148 8.26 7.71 15.79
C TYR A 148 6.99 7.76 16.64
N GLU A 149 7.12 7.95 17.95
CA GLU A 149 5.99 8.12 18.85
C GLU A 149 5.85 9.61 19.18
N VAL A 150 4.82 10.24 18.62
CA VAL A 150 4.66 11.71 18.65
C VAL A 150 3.56 12.16 19.60
N GLY A 151 2.73 11.24 20.11
CA GLY A 151 1.57 11.59 20.92
C GLY A 151 0.60 12.48 20.14
N GLU A 152 0.31 13.68 20.65
CA GLU A 152 -0.47 14.68 19.93
C GLU A 152 0.47 15.68 19.24
N MET A 153 0.46 15.70 17.91
CA MET A 153 1.22 16.65 17.11
C MET A 153 0.29 17.73 16.57
N ILE A 154 0.68 18.99 16.77
CA ILE A 154 -0.05 20.16 16.25
C ILE A 154 0.68 20.69 15.02
N LEU A 155 -0.04 20.81 13.90
CA LEU A 155 0.42 21.47 12.68
C LEU A 155 -0.15 22.89 12.60
N LYS A 156 0.68 23.82 12.15
CA LYS A 156 0.39 25.24 11.98
C LYS A 156 0.43 25.66 10.50
N ASP A 157 0.16 26.94 10.25
CA ASP A 157 0.19 27.52 8.90
C ASP A 157 1.44 27.12 8.13
N ASN A 158 1.24 26.66 6.89
CA ASN A 158 2.28 26.26 5.94
C ASN A 158 3.16 25.08 6.37
N GLU A 159 2.84 24.39 7.47
CA GLU A 159 3.59 23.21 7.87
C GLU A 159 3.21 21.97 7.04
N THR A 160 4.24 21.20 6.69
CA THR A 160 4.10 19.89 6.06
C THR A 160 4.59 18.80 7.00
N LEU A 161 3.74 17.83 7.29
CA LEU A 161 4.14 16.53 7.83
C LEU A 161 4.41 15.58 6.66
N TYR A 162 5.65 15.13 6.53
CA TYR A 162 6.04 14.16 5.51
C TYR A 162 6.48 12.84 6.13
N ILE A 163 5.81 11.75 5.76
CA ILE A 163 6.07 10.40 6.28
C ILE A 163 6.65 9.56 5.14
N GLU A 164 7.96 9.33 5.16
CA GLU A 164 8.66 8.56 4.12
C GLU A 164 8.18 7.09 4.07
N GLY A 165 8.22 6.45 2.90
CA GLY A 165 7.86 5.03 2.78
C GLY A 165 8.67 4.17 3.75
N GLY A 166 7.97 3.36 4.56
CA GLY A 166 8.60 2.53 5.59
C GLY A 166 8.80 3.22 6.94
N ALA A 167 8.47 4.51 7.09
CA ALA A 167 8.38 5.15 8.39
C ALA A 167 7.03 4.82 9.05
N ILE A 168 7.00 4.74 10.37
CA ILE A 168 5.79 4.53 11.17
C ILE A 168 5.69 5.67 12.18
N VAL A 169 4.60 6.45 12.13
CA VAL A 169 4.36 7.57 13.04
C VAL A 169 3.13 7.26 13.88
N ARG A 170 3.32 7.17 15.20
CA ARG A 170 2.30 6.81 16.18
C ARG A 170 1.81 8.03 16.94
N GLY A 171 0.50 8.29 16.88
CA GLY A 171 -0.10 9.42 17.58
C GLY A 171 -1.40 9.91 16.97
N CYS A 172 -1.69 11.19 17.16
CA CYS A 172 -2.75 11.91 16.48
C CYS A 172 -2.27 13.29 16.02
N ILE A 173 -2.85 13.79 14.92
CA ILE A 173 -2.51 15.10 14.34
C ILE A 173 -3.67 16.07 14.54
N ARG A 174 -3.36 17.31 14.90
CA ARG A 174 -4.31 18.42 15.04
C ARG A 174 -3.86 19.61 14.21
N ALA A 175 -4.80 20.27 13.56
CA ALA A 175 -4.62 21.62 13.07
C ALA A 175 -5.94 22.37 13.29
N THR A 176 -5.86 23.58 13.84
CA THR A 176 -7.02 24.43 14.13
C THR A 176 -6.77 25.82 13.58
N SER A 177 -7.71 26.36 12.81
CA SER A 177 -7.62 27.68 12.18
C SER A 177 -6.34 27.88 11.33
N ALA A 178 -5.79 26.80 10.77
CA ALA A 178 -4.54 26.82 10.03
C ALA A 178 -4.76 26.84 8.50
N SER A 179 -3.83 27.41 7.74
CA SER A 179 -3.87 27.45 6.28
C SER A 179 -2.67 26.72 5.67
N ASN A 180 -2.87 26.04 4.55
CA ASN A 180 -1.81 25.37 3.79
C ASN A 180 -1.10 24.23 4.57
N VAL A 181 -1.83 23.51 5.43
CA VAL A 181 -1.29 22.33 6.13
C VAL A 181 -1.27 21.12 5.20
N ARG A 182 -0.13 20.43 5.10
CA ARG A 182 -0.02 19.22 4.27
C ARG A 182 0.43 18.03 5.08
N ILE A 183 -0.24 16.90 4.92
CA ILE A 183 0.22 15.59 5.38
C ILE A 183 0.42 14.73 4.13
N ALA A 184 1.62 14.20 3.92
CA ALA A 184 1.95 13.48 2.69
C ALA A 184 3.02 12.39 2.88
N GLY A 185 3.16 11.54 1.87
CA GLY A 185 4.18 10.49 1.78
C GLY A 185 3.57 9.09 1.87
N TYR A 186 4.39 8.05 1.69
CA TYR A 186 3.93 6.66 1.63
C TYR A 186 4.15 5.86 2.92
N GLY A 187 4.51 6.54 4.00
CA GLY A 187 4.67 5.90 5.30
C GLY A 187 3.35 5.62 6.00
N VAL A 188 3.46 5.02 7.17
CA VAL A 188 2.33 4.55 7.99
C VAL A 188 2.06 5.54 9.12
N PHE A 189 0.81 5.97 9.23
CA PHE A 189 0.28 6.66 10.40
C PHE A 189 -0.53 5.70 11.27
N ASP A 190 -0.07 5.46 12.48
CA ASP A 190 -0.55 4.41 13.38
C ASP A 190 -1.28 5.05 14.58
N GLY A 191 -2.59 4.81 14.67
CA GLY A 191 -3.44 5.35 15.73
C GLY A 191 -3.34 4.64 17.08
N SER A 192 -2.58 3.55 17.17
CA SER A 192 -2.50 2.68 18.36
C SER A 192 -1.73 3.29 19.53
N TYR A 193 -1.18 4.51 19.37
CA TYR A 193 -0.63 5.28 20.49
C TYR A 193 -1.67 5.48 21.60
N TYR A 194 -2.95 5.61 21.23
CA TYR A 194 -4.08 5.74 22.16
C TYR A 194 -4.90 4.45 22.20
N THR A 195 -5.52 4.18 23.35
CA THR A 195 -6.31 2.98 23.59
C THR A 195 -7.80 3.24 23.30
N LYS A 196 -8.36 2.44 22.40
CA LYS A 196 -9.79 2.48 22.06
C LYS A 196 -10.65 2.26 23.32
N GLY A 197 -11.60 3.16 23.55
CA GLY A 197 -12.52 3.10 24.70
C GLY A 197 -11.95 3.59 26.03
N VAL A 198 -10.67 4.00 26.08
CA VAL A 198 -10.04 4.54 27.29
C VAL A 198 -9.68 6.01 27.08
N ASP A 199 -8.73 6.28 26.19
CA ASP A 199 -8.19 7.61 25.89
C ASP A 199 -8.19 7.87 24.36
N ALA A 200 -9.13 7.23 23.67
CA ALA A 200 -9.28 7.27 22.23
C ALA A 200 -9.26 8.70 21.66
N LYS A 201 -8.44 8.90 20.62
CA LYS A 201 -8.31 10.17 19.90
C LYS A 201 -8.64 9.94 18.43
N ARG A 202 -9.29 10.90 17.80
CA ARG A 202 -9.41 10.92 16.33
C ARG A 202 -8.01 11.01 15.73
N SER A 203 -7.69 10.25 14.69
CA SER A 203 -6.31 10.13 14.20
C SER A 203 -5.82 11.45 13.60
N ILE A 204 -6.55 12.05 12.65
CA ILE A 204 -6.24 13.39 12.10
C ILE A 204 -7.48 14.28 12.21
N VAL A 205 -7.31 15.49 12.76
CA VAL A 205 -8.39 16.48 12.84
C VAL A 205 -7.90 17.82 12.30
N PHE A 206 -8.58 18.30 11.26
CA PHE A 206 -8.48 19.66 10.77
C PHE A 206 -9.77 20.41 11.11
N GLU A 207 -9.64 21.45 11.92
CA GLU A 207 -10.74 22.31 12.36
C GLU A 207 -10.49 23.72 11.81
N ASP A 208 -11.45 24.26 11.06
CA ASP A 208 -11.37 25.59 10.44
C ASP A 208 -10.12 25.81 9.58
N CYS A 209 -9.60 24.73 8.99
CA CYS A 209 -8.40 24.79 8.17
C CYS A 209 -8.72 25.06 6.71
N ARG A 210 -7.86 25.84 6.03
CA ARG A 210 -8.04 26.21 4.62
C ARG A 210 -6.89 25.72 3.76
N ASN A 211 -7.20 25.24 2.56
CA ASN A 211 -6.19 24.73 1.63
C ASN A 211 -5.27 23.65 2.25
N SER A 212 -5.85 22.78 3.08
CA SER A 212 -5.11 21.71 3.76
C SER A 212 -5.41 20.35 3.15
N SER A 213 -4.43 19.45 3.14
CA SER A 213 -4.54 18.15 2.45
C SER A 213 -3.88 17.01 3.20
N ILE A 214 -4.40 15.80 2.99
CA ILE A 214 -3.85 14.53 3.44
C ILE A 214 -3.73 13.66 2.18
N ASN A 215 -2.51 13.28 1.81
CA ASN A 215 -2.26 12.52 0.58
C ASN A 215 -1.39 11.30 0.88
N ASP A 216 -1.73 10.18 0.25
CA ASP A 216 -0.88 8.99 0.07
C ASP A 216 -0.46 8.18 1.32
N ILE A 217 -0.61 8.73 2.52
CA ILE A 217 -0.25 8.01 3.75
C ILE A 217 -1.15 6.79 3.98
N ILE A 218 -0.60 5.75 4.59
CA ILE A 218 -1.36 4.56 5.01
C ILE A 218 -1.76 4.76 6.46
N MET A 219 -3.06 4.74 6.78
CA MET A 219 -3.55 4.90 8.15
C MET A 219 -4.01 3.57 8.73
N ILE A 220 -3.49 3.19 9.90
CA ILE A 220 -3.80 1.92 10.56
C ILE A 220 -4.15 2.12 12.04
N GLU A 221 -4.74 1.06 12.62
CA GLU A 221 -5.05 0.96 14.06
C GLU A 221 -5.71 2.21 14.67
N PRO A 222 -6.76 2.79 14.06
CA PRO A 222 -7.37 3.98 14.61
C PRO A 222 -8.04 3.66 15.96
N SER A 223 -7.75 4.45 17.00
CA SER A 223 -8.42 4.33 18.30
C SER A 223 -9.82 4.95 18.32
N SER A 224 -10.13 5.82 17.35
CA SER A 224 -11.43 6.47 17.13
C SER A 224 -11.67 6.73 15.62
N TRP A 225 -12.39 7.78 15.25
CA TRP A 225 -12.60 8.19 13.86
C TRP A 225 -11.25 8.55 13.20
N ILE A 226 -11.03 8.05 11.98
CA ILE A 226 -9.73 8.13 11.30
C ILE A 226 -9.39 9.56 10.86
N SER A 227 -10.37 10.29 10.32
CA SER A 227 -10.20 11.69 9.93
C SER A 227 -11.47 12.49 10.24
N CYS A 228 -11.30 13.73 10.69
CA CYS A 228 -12.40 14.69 10.85
C CYS A 228 -11.99 16.02 10.22
N LEU A 229 -12.80 16.50 9.28
CA LEU A 229 -12.68 17.83 8.68
C LEU A 229 -13.89 18.63 9.14
N ALA A 230 -13.67 19.59 10.04
CA ALA A 230 -14.72 20.39 10.65
C ALA A 230 -14.58 21.86 10.24
N PHE A 231 -15.70 22.48 9.91
CA PHE A 231 -15.80 23.91 9.65
C PHE A 231 -16.89 24.48 10.57
N ALA A 232 -16.52 25.44 11.41
CA ALA A 232 -17.46 26.24 12.16
C ALA A 232 -18.02 27.33 11.23
N ILE A 233 -19.32 27.24 10.93
CA ILE A 233 -20.05 28.39 10.41
C ILE A 233 -20.29 29.30 11.61
N MET A 234 -19.50 30.38 11.72
CA MET A 234 -19.85 31.46 12.63
C MET A 234 -21.13 32.11 12.12
N LEU A 235 -22.26 31.77 12.74
CA LEU A 235 -23.50 32.52 12.58
C LEU A 235 -23.24 33.93 13.11
N LYS A 236 -23.13 34.90 12.19
CA LYS A 236 -23.10 36.32 12.51
C LYS A 236 -24.47 36.82 12.91
#